data_AF-A0AAI8MMJ0-F1
#
_entry.id   AF-A0AAI8MMJ0-F1
#
_cell.length_a   1.000
_cell.length_b   1.000
_cell.length_c   1.000
_cell.angle_alpha   90.00
_cell.angle_beta   90.00
_cell.angle_gamma   90.00
#
_symmetry.space_group_name_H-M   'P 1'
#
loop_
_entity.id
_entity.type
_entity.pdbx_description
1 polymer ?
#
loop_
_entity_poly.entity_id
_entity_poly.type
_entity_poly.pdbx_seq_one_letter_code
_entity_poly.pdbx_strand_id
1 'polypeptide(L)'
;MQDFFSLNLSAFAVRSPALALKLKDFTPNQNYEVFQGSDVLNINIIDKRTNTPLFQHNPLDETNAKIAEFGAYSHYPYLYFFGVGNGVLFKVLLQNELLKRIVVLEPELELLFIVLHFMDFSKDILEQRIMFLDATSVDFTRIDILFSTNRDAKIYSKVYDLHLFNAYYNAYADLYIKINQLFIRAIEHSVISVGNDSRDSIVGIQQHIQNLPSVIQSPTLLDLLAQIKGRDTAIIVATGPSLSKQLPLLKQIQDYATIFCIDASLPILIREGIKPDIVFSLERVEPTARFYEETPKEAREGIVFAITSIVHKRLKDALQGDLVQYSLRPFGYTNYFEIAEYGYLGIGMSAANMAYELVAHARFKRCIIIGQDLAFGEDGTSHAKNAVYGANEINPKAIEQKGQKVMVEKYGGGGEVESTIVWKLFLTFYERDIANTPYPIEVINATEGGARIAGTKEIPFAESIKLIDTSHKKQPIKLTYPTQEMYEANLKKVRQKTLDWIELGLKDKAFVEEVFLEVAALTERFELLNKEGRLDELDLEELEKCIDRIQKVKDLFDNRQFRECFMDAIQSYIFHQEMDIAKILVMPTNNEESKLKKQAELIYAHKYWLFSLAGGMDSVIEVVKKAYETWEV
;
A
#
# COMPACT_ATOMS: atom_id res chain seq x y z
N MET A 1 34.07 23.84 25.60
CA MET A 1 32.67 23.38 25.52
C MET A 1 32.56 22.60 24.22
N GLN A 2 32.05 21.37 24.26
CA GLN A 2 31.86 20.58 23.05
C GLN A 2 30.81 21.28 22.18
N ASP A 3 31.06 21.43 20.88
CA ASP A 3 30.14 22.08 19.95
C ASP A 3 29.03 21.09 19.56
N PHE A 4 28.04 20.95 20.43
CA PHE A 4 26.90 20.05 20.22
C PHE A 4 26.09 20.43 18.99
N PHE A 5 25.96 21.73 18.69
CA PHE A 5 25.20 22.16 17.53
C PHE A 5 25.85 21.69 16.23
N SER A 6 27.17 21.85 16.05
CA SER A 6 27.86 21.35 14.85
C SER A 6 27.76 19.82 14.70
N LEU A 7 27.80 19.06 15.79
CA LEU A 7 27.61 17.60 15.77
C LEU A 7 26.19 17.23 15.32
N ASN A 8 25.18 17.85 15.93
CA ASN A 8 23.78 17.65 15.58
C ASN A 8 23.49 18.06 14.14
N LEU A 9 23.99 19.21 13.71
CA LEU A 9 23.80 19.75 12.37
C LEU A 9 24.42 18.81 11.31
N SER A 10 25.58 18.23 11.61
CA SER A 10 26.22 17.22 10.75
C SER A 10 25.38 15.95 10.65
N ALA A 11 24.77 15.49 11.75
CA ALA A 11 23.85 14.37 11.74
C ALA A 11 22.58 14.65 10.90
N PHE A 12 21.99 15.84 11.04
CA PHE A 12 20.87 16.27 10.20
C PHE A 12 21.25 16.39 8.73
N ALA A 13 22.47 16.82 8.39
CA ALA A 13 22.90 16.90 6.99
C ALA A 13 22.85 15.51 6.30
N VAL A 14 23.01 14.42 7.06
CA VAL A 14 22.87 13.04 6.56
C VAL A 14 21.41 12.58 6.53
N ARG A 15 20.65 12.83 7.59
CA ARG A 15 19.32 12.22 7.79
C ARG A 15 18.12 13.12 7.47
N SER A 16 18.29 14.44 7.48
CA SER A 16 17.27 15.44 7.17
C SER A 16 17.88 16.73 6.61
N PRO A 17 18.43 16.70 5.37
CA PRO A 17 19.17 17.82 4.79
C PRO A 17 18.38 19.13 4.76
N ALA A 18 17.06 19.07 4.50
CA ALA A 18 16.20 20.25 4.47
C ALA A 18 16.11 20.95 5.84
N LEU A 19 16.05 20.18 6.93
CA LEU A 19 16.04 20.74 8.29
C LEU A 19 17.42 21.27 8.68
N ALA A 20 18.49 20.58 8.26
CA ALA A 20 19.87 21.05 8.47
C ALA A 20 20.09 22.43 7.84
N LEU A 21 19.61 22.65 6.61
CA LEU A 21 19.69 23.95 5.94
C LEU A 21 18.91 25.03 6.71
N LYS A 22 17.67 24.73 7.12
CA LYS A 22 16.85 25.64 7.93
C LYS A 22 17.56 26.05 9.23
N LEU A 23 18.19 25.10 9.92
CA LEU A 23 18.90 25.34 11.19
C LEU A 23 20.23 26.08 10.98
N LYS A 24 20.96 25.79 9.90
CA LYS A 24 22.24 26.42 9.58
C LYS A 24 22.09 27.91 9.31
N ASP A 25 21.05 28.28 8.58
CA ASP A 25 20.78 29.67 8.19
C ASP A 25 19.90 30.41 9.23
N PHE A 26 19.61 29.77 10.36
CA PHE A 26 18.76 30.33 11.40
C PHE A 26 19.45 31.45 12.18
N THR A 27 18.73 32.53 12.46
CA THR A 27 19.20 33.62 13.32
C THR A 27 18.57 33.49 14.71
N PRO A 28 19.33 33.13 15.76
CA PRO A 28 18.77 32.87 17.10
C PRO A 28 18.54 34.12 17.94
N ASN A 29 17.99 33.92 19.15
CA ASN A 29 17.72 34.93 20.18
C ASN A 29 16.73 36.02 19.74
N GLN A 30 15.83 35.70 18.82
CA GLN A 30 14.80 36.63 18.34
C GLN A 30 13.57 36.57 19.23
N ASN A 31 13.01 35.39 19.46
CA ASN A 31 11.75 35.23 20.18
C ASN A 31 11.93 34.61 21.56
N TYR A 32 13.04 33.95 21.82
CA TYR A 32 13.26 33.25 23.08
C TYR A 32 14.48 33.76 23.85
N GLU A 33 14.44 33.59 25.17
CA GLU A 33 15.54 33.85 26.07
C GLU A 33 15.73 32.66 27.03
N VAL A 34 16.98 32.26 27.27
CA VAL A 34 17.31 31.08 28.05
C VAL A 34 17.73 31.48 29.46
N PHE A 35 17.14 30.83 30.47
CA PHE A 35 17.47 31.02 31.88
C PHE A 35 17.91 29.69 32.46
N GLN A 36 19.17 29.64 32.92
CA GLN A 36 19.73 28.46 33.57
C GLN A 36 19.79 28.70 35.08
N GLY A 37 19.21 27.77 35.85
CA GLY A 37 19.31 27.75 37.30
C GLY A 37 20.70 27.30 37.80
N SER A 38 20.79 26.98 39.08
CA SER A 38 22.04 26.48 39.69
C SER A 38 22.48 25.10 39.18
N ASP A 39 21.55 24.33 38.60
CA ASP A 39 21.80 23.03 37.95
C ASP A 39 21.83 23.21 36.42
N VAL A 40 22.78 22.53 35.77
CA VAL A 40 22.95 22.53 34.30
C VAL A 40 21.77 21.93 33.54
N LEU A 41 20.94 21.11 34.19
CA LEU A 41 19.71 20.56 33.62
C LEU A 41 18.47 21.40 33.95
N ASN A 42 18.58 22.39 34.85
CA ASN A 42 17.50 23.28 35.23
C ASN A 42 17.44 24.50 34.29
N ILE A 43 17.12 24.24 33.02
CA ILE A 43 17.03 25.25 31.97
C ILE A 43 15.56 25.54 31.67
N ASN A 44 15.16 26.79 31.86
CA ASN A 44 13.90 27.32 31.36
C ASN A 44 14.13 28.19 30.12
N ILE A 45 13.14 28.24 29.24
CA ILE A 45 13.17 29.07 28.02
C ILE A 45 11.93 29.94 28.06
N ILE A 46 12.08 31.26 27.93
CA ILE A 46 10.97 32.21 28.00
C ILE A 46 10.67 32.72 26.60
N ASP A 47 9.41 32.63 26.17
CA ASP A 47 8.92 33.30 24.96
C ASP A 47 8.76 34.80 25.25
N LYS A 48 9.60 35.63 24.64
CA LYS A 48 9.61 37.09 24.82
C LYS A 48 8.38 37.78 24.24
N ARG A 49 7.68 37.13 23.30
CA ARG A 49 6.48 37.69 22.65
C ARG A 49 5.30 37.72 23.61
N THR A 50 5.19 36.69 24.44
CA THR A 50 4.07 36.50 25.37
C THR A 50 4.49 36.63 26.84
N ASN A 51 5.80 36.72 27.11
CA ASN A 51 6.40 36.62 28.43
C ASN A 51 5.99 35.33 29.17
N THR A 52 5.83 34.23 28.41
CA THR A 52 5.41 32.94 28.95
C THR A 52 6.62 32.02 29.05
N PRO A 53 6.91 31.45 30.23
CA PRO A 53 7.95 30.45 30.36
C PRO A 53 7.49 29.11 29.81
N LEU A 54 8.41 28.35 29.21
CA LEU A 54 8.18 27.01 28.71
C LEU A 54 7.79 26.04 29.86
N PHE A 55 8.38 26.22 31.04
CA PHE A 55 8.01 25.55 32.29
C PHE A 55 7.48 26.58 33.28
N GLN A 56 6.28 26.33 33.86
CA GLN A 56 5.58 27.28 34.73
C GLN A 56 6.16 27.30 36.16
N HIS A 57 6.72 26.18 36.57
CA HIS A 57 7.38 25.94 37.84
C HIS A 57 8.86 25.61 37.58
N ASN A 58 9.51 24.93 38.52
CA ASN A 58 10.89 24.49 38.36
C ASN A 58 11.00 23.48 37.19
N PRO A 59 11.78 23.79 36.13
CA PRO A 59 11.97 22.89 34.98
C PRO A 59 12.41 21.47 35.34
N LEU A 60 13.28 21.32 36.34
CA LEU A 60 13.78 20.02 36.77
C LEU A 60 12.65 19.17 37.38
N ASP A 61 11.83 19.78 38.25
CA ASP A 61 10.71 19.09 38.91
C ASP A 61 9.63 18.69 37.90
N GLU A 62 9.26 19.58 36.98
CA GLU A 62 8.30 19.28 35.91
C GLU A 62 8.82 18.19 34.96
N THR A 63 10.10 18.23 34.61
CA THR A 63 10.72 17.20 33.76
C THR A 63 10.74 15.85 34.48
N ASN A 64 11.08 15.81 35.78
CA ASN A 64 11.05 14.59 36.57
C ASN A 64 9.64 14.01 36.71
N ALA A 65 8.62 14.87 36.89
CA ALA A 65 7.23 14.45 36.89
C ALA A 65 6.83 13.83 35.54
N LYS A 66 7.26 14.43 34.43
CA LYS A 66 7.03 13.90 33.08
C LYS A 66 7.77 12.58 32.84
N ILE A 67 9.00 12.42 33.33
CA ILE A 67 9.74 11.16 33.27
C ILE A 67 8.98 10.06 34.04
N ALA A 68 8.45 10.37 35.22
CA ALA A 68 7.66 9.44 36.02
C ALA A 68 6.35 9.04 35.31
N GLU A 69 5.64 10.00 34.71
CA GLU A 69 4.47 9.77 33.85
C GLU A 69 4.82 8.78 32.71
N PHE A 70 5.97 8.98 32.07
CA PHE A 70 6.42 8.13 30.96
C PHE A 70 6.96 6.76 31.37
N GLY A 71 7.04 6.45 32.67
CA GLY A 71 7.33 5.11 33.16
C GLY A 71 6.31 4.06 32.67
N ALA A 72 5.05 4.46 32.47
CA ALA A 72 4.00 3.62 31.90
C ALA A 72 4.27 3.21 30.44
N TYR A 73 5.14 3.94 29.74
CA TYR A 73 5.50 3.73 28.34
C TYR A 73 6.84 3.00 28.16
N SER A 74 7.40 2.44 29.24
CA SER A 74 8.70 1.72 29.23
C SER A 74 8.82 0.57 28.22
N HIS A 75 7.70 0.02 27.74
CA HIS A 75 7.68 -1.05 26.75
C HIS A 75 7.24 -0.59 25.36
N TYR A 76 7.02 0.71 25.15
CA TYR A 76 6.62 1.26 23.85
C TYR A 76 7.86 1.43 22.96
N PRO A 77 7.90 0.79 21.78
CA PRO A 77 9.03 0.95 20.87
C PRO A 77 8.97 2.25 20.07
N TYR A 78 7.81 2.88 19.97
CA TYR A 78 7.58 4.10 19.21
C TYR A 78 6.82 5.12 20.06
N LEU A 79 7.35 6.34 20.13
CA LEU A 79 6.71 7.47 20.82
C LEU A 79 6.65 8.69 19.91
N TYR A 80 5.56 9.45 20.00
CA TYR A 80 5.32 10.63 19.18
C TYR A 80 5.01 11.82 20.09
N PHE A 81 5.69 12.93 19.88
CA PHE A 81 5.57 14.12 20.71
C PHE A 81 5.30 15.36 19.86
N PHE A 82 4.47 16.24 20.39
CA PHE A 82 4.34 17.61 19.92
C PHE A 82 5.02 18.56 20.91
N GLY A 83 6.12 19.16 20.46
CA GLY A 83 6.99 20.02 21.25
C GLY A 83 8.28 19.34 21.73
N VAL A 84 9.39 20.05 21.62
CA VAL A 84 10.73 19.61 22.04
C VAL A 84 11.05 19.90 23.51
N GLY A 85 10.37 20.87 24.12
CA GLY A 85 10.68 21.30 25.47
C GLY A 85 12.11 21.82 25.59
N ASN A 86 12.82 21.44 26.66
CA ASN A 86 14.25 21.68 26.82
C ASN A 86 15.14 20.48 26.39
N GLY A 87 14.55 19.43 25.82
CA GLY A 87 15.26 18.23 25.35
C GLY A 87 15.64 17.19 26.42
N VAL A 88 15.61 17.51 27.72
CA VAL A 88 16.08 16.61 28.80
C VAL A 88 15.30 15.29 28.80
N LEU A 89 13.98 15.35 28.70
CA LEU A 89 13.09 14.19 28.69
C LEU A 89 13.55 13.15 27.65
N PHE A 90 13.82 13.58 26.42
CA PHE A 90 14.17 12.65 25.34
C PHE A 90 15.50 11.96 25.59
N LYS A 91 16.47 12.64 26.22
CA LYS A 91 17.74 12.02 26.60
C LYS A 91 17.57 10.91 27.62
N VAL A 92 16.63 11.07 28.54
CA VAL A 92 16.26 10.03 29.51
C VAL A 92 15.53 8.88 28.83
N LEU A 93 14.53 9.17 27.99
CA LEU A 93 13.76 8.14 27.27
C LEU A 93 14.64 7.30 26.34
N LEU A 94 15.62 7.91 25.66
CA LEU A 94 16.55 7.21 24.75
C LEU A 94 17.51 6.25 25.45
N GLN A 95 17.61 6.28 26.79
CA GLN A 95 18.36 5.26 27.55
C GLN A 95 17.64 3.91 27.54
N ASN A 96 16.34 3.87 27.25
CA ASN A 96 15.59 2.63 27.13
C ASN A 96 15.94 1.92 25.82
N GLU A 97 16.51 0.71 25.89
CA GLU A 97 16.88 -0.07 24.70
C GLU A 97 15.68 -0.61 23.91
N LEU A 98 14.52 -0.79 24.56
CA LEU A 98 13.29 -1.20 23.88
C LEU A 98 12.72 -0.10 22.99
N LEU A 99 13.06 1.16 23.27
CA LEU A 99 12.60 2.31 22.50
C LEU A 99 13.36 2.39 21.17
N LYS A 100 12.70 1.98 20.09
CA LYS A 100 13.25 2.00 18.72
C LYS A 100 13.28 3.41 18.14
N ARG A 101 12.25 4.24 18.40
CA ARG A 101 12.19 5.60 17.85
C ARG A 101 11.29 6.57 18.62
N ILE A 102 11.75 7.81 18.73
CA ILE A 102 10.96 8.98 19.12
C ILE A 102 10.78 9.90 17.90
N VAL A 103 9.56 10.36 17.63
CA VAL A 103 9.29 11.41 16.64
C VAL A 103 8.82 12.66 17.37
N VAL A 104 9.54 13.77 17.19
CA VAL A 104 9.23 15.06 17.84
C VAL A 104 8.84 16.07 16.77
N LEU A 105 7.62 16.59 16.84
CA LEU A 105 7.13 17.65 15.98
C LEU A 105 7.25 18.99 16.71
N GLU A 106 8.15 19.86 16.26
CA GLU A 106 8.41 21.15 16.89
C GLU A 106 7.87 22.29 16.02
N PRO A 107 6.91 23.11 16.52
CA PRO A 107 6.39 24.27 15.79
C PRO A 107 7.36 25.46 15.71
N GLU A 108 8.30 25.59 16.64
CA GLU A 108 9.17 26.75 16.77
C GLU A 108 10.63 26.37 16.55
N LEU A 109 11.13 26.67 15.35
CA LEU A 109 12.50 26.31 14.95
C LEU A 109 13.57 26.86 15.90
N GLU A 110 13.32 28.01 16.54
CA GLU A 110 14.22 28.60 17.53
C GLU A 110 14.35 27.73 18.79
N LEU A 111 13.28 27.10 19.27
CA LEU A 111 13.34 26.18 20.41
C LEU A 111 14.19 24.95 20.07
N LEU A 112 13.99 24.38 18.89
CA LEU A 112 14.83 23.27 18.41
C LEU A 112 16.30 23.69 18.30
N PHE A 113 16.56 24.86 17.71
CA PHE A 113 17.91 25.41 17.60
C PHE A 113 18.59 25.53 18.97
N ILE A 114 17.88 26.10 19.97
CA ILE A 114 18.36 26.25 21.34
C ILE A 114 18.70 24.89 21.96
N VAL A 115 17.79 23.91 21.89
CA VAL A 115 18.00 22.57 22.46
C VAL A 115 19.23 21.87 21.86
N LEU A 116 19.45 22.01 20.55
CA LEU A 116 20.58 21.39 19.85
C LEU A 116 21.94 22.03 20.20
N HIS A 117 21.96 23.21 20.83
CA HIS A 117 23.18 23.79 21.40
C HIS A 117 23.47 23.25 22.80
N PHE A 118 22.44 22.85 23.54
CA PHE A 118 22.58 22.34 24.91
C PHE A 118 22.76 20.83 24.99
N MET A 119 22.31 20.08 23.97
CA MET A 119 22.31 18.62 23.99
C MET A 119 22.78 18.03 22.67
N ASP A 120 23.69 17.06 22.77
CA ASP A 120 24.15 16.29 21.61
C ASP A 120 23.22 15.11 21.32
N PHE A 121 22.36 15.21 20.31
CA PHE A 121 21.53 14.13 19.74
C PHE A 121 22.14 13.49 18.49
N SER A 122 23.40 13.81 18.14
CA SER A 122 23.97 13.45 16.83
C SER A 122 23.94 11.95 16.56
N LYS A 123 24.33 11.14 17.55
CA LYS A 123 24.25 9.67 17.48
C LYS A 123 22.80 9.20 17.29
N ASP A 124 21.87 9.70 18.10
CA ASP A 124 20.46 9.29 18.10
C ASP A 124 19.78 9.65 16.76
N ILE A 125 20.13 10.78 16.16
CA ILE A 125 19.66 11.21 14.84
C ILE A 125 20.22 10.28 13.76
N LEU A 126 21.53 10.01 13.79
CA LEU A 126 22.19 9.12 12.81
C LEU A 126 21.63 7.70 12.84
N GLU A 127 21.34 7.18 14.04
CA GLU A 127 20.72 5.87 14.26
C GLU A 127 19.19 5.88 14.06
N GLN A 128 18.60 7.05 13.78
CA GLN A 128 17.15 7.25 13.65
C GLN A 128 16.33 6.83 14.88
N ARG A 129 16.96 6.84 16.06
CA ARG A 129 16.31 6.66 17.36
C ARG A 129 15.52 7.90 17.77
N ILE A 130 15.87 9.07 17.24
CA ILE A 130 15.05 10.28 17.33
C ILE A 130 14.94 10.97 15.97
N MET A 131 13.75 11.46 15.64
CA MET A 131 13.46 12.23 14.44
C MET A 131 12.80 13.54 14.82
N PHE A 132 13.39 14.66 14.42
CA PHE A 132 12.79 15.98 14.58
C PHE A 132 12.13 16.41 13.27
N LEU A 133 10.86 16.76 13.35
CA LEU A 133 10.07 17.25 12.22
C LEU A 133 9.60 18.68 12.50
N ASP A 134 9.74 19.55 11.52
CA ASP A 134 9.18 20.90 11.57
C ASP A 134 7.65 20.80 11.43
N ALA A 135 6.93 21.08 12.51
CA ALA A 135 5.48 20.96 12.56
C ALA A 135 4.77 21.91 11.58
N THR A 136 5.39 23.03 11.21
CA THR A 136 4.76 24.03 10.32
C THR A 136 4.75 23.60 8.85
N SER A 137 5.62 22.65 8.47
CA SER A 137 5.81 22.22 7.07
C SER A 137 5.67 20.72 6.85
N VAL A 138 5.23 19.97 7.88
CA VAL A 138 4.96 18.53 7.74
C VAL A 138 3.65 18.30 6.98
N ASP A 139 3.67 17.31 6.08
CA ASP A 139 2.53 16.92 5.26
C ASP A 139 2.20 15.43 5.43
N PHE A 140 1.13 14.99 4.77
CA PHE A 140 0.69 13.60 4.81
C PHE A 140 1.81 12.64 4.38
N THR A 141 2.54 12.94 3.30
CA THR A 141 3.58 12.07 2.75
C THR A 141 4.71 11.82 3.77
N ARG A 142 5.16 12.86 4.48
CA ARG A 142 6.18 12.72 5.53
C ARG A 142 5.71 11.86 6.69
N ILE A 143 4.45 11.98 7.10
CA ILE A 143 3.88 11.17 8.18
C ILE A 143 3.63 9.73 7.73
N ASP A 144 3.10 9.52 6.51
CA ASP A 144 2.84 8.20 5.94
C ASP A 144 4.09 7.32 5.91
N ILE A 145 5.24 7.89 5.50
CA ILE A 145 6.53 7.18 5.47
C ILE A 145 6.89 6.58 6.84
N LEU A 146 6.50 7.20 7.95
CA LEU A 146 6.78 6.66 9.30
C LEU A 146 6.15 5.28 9.53
N PHE A 147 5.05 4.97 8.83
CA PHE A 147 4.32 3.71 8.94
C PHE A 147 4.44 2.84 7.68
N SER A 148 4.54 3.43 6.48
CA SER A 148 4.55 2.68 5.22
C SER A 148 5.89 2.03 4.91
N THR A 149 7.01 2.61 5.38
CA THR A 149 8.36 2.03 5.16
C THR A 149 8.92 1.25 6.34
N ASN A 150 8.24 1.27 7.49
CA ASN A 150 8.66 0.55 8.70
C ASN A 150 7.57 -0.45 9.13
N ARG A 151 7.76 -1.72 8.79
CA ARG A 151 6.84 -2.83 9.11
C ARG A 151 6.53 -2.91 10.60
N ASP A 152 7.53 -2.69 11.46
CA ASP A 152 7.38 -2.76 12.90
C ASP A 152 6.53 -1.61 13.42
N ALA A 153 6.81 -0.36 13.03
CA ALA A 153 6.04 0.81 13.47
C ALA A 153 4.55 0.68 13.14
N LYS A 154 4.26 0.11 11.97
CA LYS A 154 2.90 -0.15 11.50
C LYS A 154 2.09 -1.06 12.44
N ILE A 155 2.72 -2.07 13.05
CA ILE A 155 2.05 -3.00 13.99
C ILE A 155 1.61 -2.27 15.28
N TYR A 156 2.38 -1.28 15.75
CA TYR A 156 2.06 -0.51 16.96
C TYR A 156 1.04 0.61 16.74
N SER A 157 0.39 0.68 15.57
CA SER A 157 -0.55 1.77 15.28
C SER A 157 -1.77 1.83 16.22
N LYS A 158 -2.20 0.70 16.82
CA LYS A 158 -3.31 0.69 17.80
C LYS A 158 -2.94 1.27 19.17
N VAL A 159 -1.65 1.48 19.44
CA VAL A 159 -1.15 2.12 20.66
C VAL A 159 -0.55 3.50 20.39
N TYR A 160 -0.83 4.05 19.21
CA TYR A 160 -0.43 5.41 18.84
C TYR A 160 -1.09 6.44 19.75
N ASP A 161 -0.28 7.40 20.19
CA ASP A 161 -0.72 8.65 20.80
C ASP A 161 0.25 9.77 20.41
N LEU A 162 -0.25 11.00 20.29
CA LEU A 162 0.57 12.19 20.07
C LEU A 162 0.68 12.96 21.38
N HIS A 163 1.76 12.74 22.10
CA HIS A 163 1.92 13.35 23.42
C HIS A 163 2.26 14.83 23.31
N LEU A 164 1.41 15.69 23.87
CA LEU A 164 1.76 17.09 24.10
C LEU A 164 2.86 17.17 25.16
N PHE A 165 3.96 17.86 24.85
CA PHE A 165 5.10 17.93 25.79
C PHE A 165 4.69 18.55 27.13
N ASN A 166 4.08 19.74 27.11
CA ASN A 166 3.51 20.39 28.29
C ASN A 166 2.52 21.51 27.88
N ALA A 167 2.00 22.24 28.86
CA ALA A 167 0.96 23.26 28.66
C ALA A 167 1.39 24.48 27.82
N TYR A 168 2.69 24.75 27.67
CA TYR A 168 3.17 25.84 26.80
C TYR A 168 2.68 25.67 25.36
N TYR A 169 2.69 24.42 24.87
CA TYR A 169 2.32 24.10 23.50
C TYR A 169 0.80 24.20 23.23
N ASN A 170 -0.04 24.47 24.24
CA ASN A 170 -1.46 24.74 24.04
C ASN A 170 -1.72 25.94 23.11
N ALA A 171 -0.77 26.87 23.01
CA ALA A 171 -0.84 27.99 22.05
C ALA A 171 -0.86 27.51 20.57
N TYR A 172 -0.47 26.27 20.31
CA TYR A 172 -0.41 25.66 18.98
C TYR A 172 -1.46 24.54 18.80
N ALA A 173 -2.56 24.57 19.58
CA ALA A 173 -3.58 23.52 19.58
C ALA A 173 -4.15 23.21 18.18
N ASP A 174 -4.42 24.22 17.35
CA ASP A 174 -4.94 24.02 16.00
C ASP A 174 -3.95 23.24 15.11
N LEU A 175 -2.65 23.55 15.22
CA LEU A 175 -1.59 22.87 14.50
C LEU A 175 -1.41 21.44 15.01
N TYR A 176 -1.47 21.24 16.33
CA TYR A 176 -1.46 19.91 16.96
C TYR A 176 -2.62 19.04 16.45
N ILE A 177 -3.85 19.56 16.46
CA ILE A 177 -5.03 18.85 15.98
C ILE A 177 -4.88 18.48 14.49
N LYS A 178 -4.44 19.43 13.66
CA LYS A 178 -4.20 19.21 12.23
C LYS A 178 -3.17 18.09 11.99
N ILE A 179 -2.06 18.12 12.72
CA ILE A 179 -1.02 17.09 12.60
C ILE A 179 -1.51 15.74 13.09
N ASN A 180 -2.24 15.70 14.20
CA ASN A 180 -2.82 14.45 14.70
C ASN A 180 -3.77 13.83 13.65
N GLN A 181 -4.57 14.65 12.95
CA GLN A 181 -5.39 14.18 11.82
C GLN A 181 -4.55 13.60 10.67
N LEU A 182 -3.36 14.17 10.38
CA LEU A 182 -2.44 13.59 9.40
C LEU A 182 -1.92 12.21 9.83
N PHE A 183 -1.60 12.03 11.11
CA PHE A 183 -1.21 10.72 11.67
C PHE A 183 -2.34 9.71 11.59
N ILE A 184 -3.55 10.06 12.00
CA ILE A 184 -4.72 9.17 11.91
C ILE A 184 -4.94 8.74 10.46
N ARG A 185 -4.93 9.68 9.52
CA ARG A 185 -5.08 9.38 8.09
C ARG A 185 -3.96 8.47 7.56
N ALA A 186 -2.72 8.68 7.98
CA ALA A 186 -1.57 7.86 7.58
C ALA A 186 -1.68 6.43 8.14
N ILE A 187 -2.10 6.29 9.39
CA ILE A 187 -2.37 4.99 10.03
C ILE A 187 -3.50 4.26 9.29
N GLU A 188 -4.62 4.93 9.02
CA GLU A 188 -5.74 4.36 8.25
C GLU A 188 -5.28 3.89 6.87
N HIS A 189 -4.56 4.74 6.14
CA HIS A 189 -4.01 4.41 4.83
C HIS A 189 -3.11 3.17 4.89
N SER A 190 -2.22 3.12 5.89
CA SER A 190 -1.32 2.00 6.08
C SER A 190 -2.10 0.71 6.39
N VAL A 191 -3.11 0.75 7.25
CA VAL A 191 -3.94 -0.43 7.56
C VAL A 191 -4.68 -0.95 6.32
N ILE A 192 -5.31 -0.05 5.55
CA ILE A 192 -6.04 -0.41 4.32
C ILE A 192 -5.10 -1.02 3.27
N SER A 193 -3.84 -0.57 3.21
CA SER A 193 -2.86 -1.03 2.21
C SER A 193 -2.46 -2.50 2.35
N VAL A 194 -2.76 -3.17 3.46
CA VAL A 194 -2.43 -4.60 3.67
C VAL A 194 -3.45 -5.52 2.98
N GLY A 195 -4.56 -4.96 2.48
CA GLY A 195 -5.64 -5.72 1.84
C GLY A 195 -6.74 -6.10 2.83
N ASN A 196 -7.93 -6.37 2.30
CA ASN A 196 -9.16 -6.48 3.08
C ASN A 196 -10.01 -7.72 2.77
N ASP A 197 -9.62 -8.57 1.82
CA ASP A 197 -10.40 -9.75 1.44
C ASP A 197 -9.50 -10.97 1.15
N SER A 198 -9.34 -11.82 2.16
CA SER A 198 -8.59 -13.08 2.01
C SER A 198 -9.26 -14.06 1.04
N ARG A 199 -10.58 -13.99 0.87
CA ARG A 199 -11.29 -14.86 -0.07
C ARG A 199 -10.94 -14.48 -1.51
N ASP A 200 -10.89 -13.20 -1.84
CA ASP A 200 -10.43 -12.73 -3.16
C ASP A 200 -9.00 -13.22 -3.45
N SER A 201 -8.10 -13.09 -2.47
CA SER A 201 -6.71 -13.58 -2.60
C SER A 201 -6.66 -15.09 -2.87
N ILE A 202 -7.44 -15.90 -2.15
CA ILE A 202 -7.51 -17.36 -2.35
C ILE A 202 -8.05 -17.71 -3.75
N VAL A 203 -9.11 -17.04 -4.21
CA VAL A 203 -9.62 -17.19 -5.58
C VAL A 203 -8.53 -16.85 -6.60
N GLY A 204 -7.77 -15.80 -6.33
CA GLY A 204 -6.65 -15.38 -7.16
C GLY A 204 -5.54 -16.42 -7.29
N ILE A 205 -5.11 -16.98 -6.16
CA ILE A 205 -4.13 -18.07 -6.14
C ILE A 205 -4.68 -19.26 -6.94
N GLN A 206 -5.92 -19.67 -6.68
CA GLN A 206 -6.54 -20.79 -7.39
C GLN A 206 -6.51 -20.59 -8.92
N GLN A 207 -7.00 -19.44 -9.38
CA GLN A 207 -7.10 -19.15 -10.82
C GLN A 207 -5.70 -19.00 -11.45
N HIS A 208 -4.73 -18.41 -10.74
CA HIS A 208 -3.35 -18.35 -11.21
C HIS A 208 -2.80 -19.76 -11.47
N ILE A 209 -2.89 -20.67 -10.50
CA ILE A 209 -2.42 -22.05 -10.65
C ILE A 209 -3.16 -22.77 -11.77
N GLN A 210 -4.49 -22.64 -11.87
CA GLN A 210 -5.28 -23.25 -12.96
C GLN A 210 -4.85 -22.74 -14.35
N ASN A 211 -4.45 -21.47 -14.44
CA ASN A 211 -4.09 -20.85 -15.71
C ASN A 211 -2.62 -21.00 -16.08
N LEU A 212 -1.74 -21.41 -15.16
CA LEU A 212 -0.29 -21.52 -15.39
C LEU A 212 0.07 -22.27 -16.70
N PRO A 213 -0.52 -23.42 -17.05
CA PRO A 213 -0.24 -24.08 -18.34
C PRO A 213 -0.52 -23.17 -19.55
N SER A 214 -1.61 -22.39 -19.50
CA SER A 214 -1.94 -21.44 -20.57
C SER A 214 -1.05 -20.21 -20.55
N VAL A 215 -0.61 -19.75 -19.36
CA VAL A 215 0.37 -18.66 -19.23
C VAL A 215 1.65 -19.04 -19.96
N ILE A 216 2.24 -20.19 -19.63
CA ILE A 216 3.53 -20.62 -20.19
C ILE A 216 3.46 -21.08 -21.66
N GLN A 217 2.25 -21.25 -22.20
CA GLN A 217 2.02 -21.50 -23.62
C GLN A 217 1.79 -20.22 -24.41
N SER A 218 1.42 -19.11 -23.74
CA SER A 218 1.14 -17.84 -24.41
C SER A 218 2.42 -17.10 -24.82
N PRO A 219 2.34 -16.14 -25.76
CA PRO A 219 3.44 -15.21 -25.97
C PRO A 219 3.79 -14.43 -24.70
N THR A 220 5.07 -14.10 -24.56
CA THR A 220 5.59 -13.43 -23.37
C THR A 220 5.28 -11.94 -23.39
N LEU A 221 5.25 -11.29 -22.21
CA LEU A 221 5.13 -9.84 -22.16
C LEU A 221 6.35 -9.16 -22.81
N LEU A 222 7.53 -9.77 -22.70
CA LEU A 222 8.74 -9.26 -23.36
C LEU A 222 8.60 -9.21 -24.88
N ASP A 223 7.98 -10.22 -25.49
CA ASP A 223 7.69 -10.22 -26.93
C ASP A 223 6.67 -9.14 -27.30
N LEU A 224 5.58 -9.01 -26.53
CA LEU A 224 4.61 -7.93 -26.74
C LEU A 224 5.26 -6.55 -26.65
N LEU A 225 6.06 -6.30 -25.60
CA LEU A 225 6.81 -5.07 -25.43
C LEU A 225 7.74 -4.81 -26.62
N ALA A 226 8.44 -5.82 -27.12
CA ALA A 226 9.32 -5.68 -28.28
C ALA A 226 8.57 -5.20 -29.54
N GLN A 227 7.33 -5.65 -29.75
CA GLN A 227 6.50 -5.27 -30.90
C GLN A 227 5.95 -3.82 -30.84
N ILE A 228 5.81 -3.28 -29.63
CA ILE A 228 5.17 -1.96 -29.42
C ILE A 228 6.12 -0.91 -28.83
N LYS A 229 7.37 -1.27 -28.56
CA LYS A 229 8.35 -0.38 -27.93
C LYS A 229 8.60 0.87 -28.78
N GLY A 230 8.52 2.04 -28.15
CA GLY A 230 8.85 3.33 -28.76
C GLY A 230 7.86 3.82 -29.82
N ARG A 231 6.69 3.19 -29.92
CA ARG A 231 5.59 3.70 -30.76
C ARG A 231 5.19 5.11 -30.29
N ASP A 232 4.67 5.90 -31.22
CA ASP A 232 4.45 7.33 -30.98
C ASP A 232 3.32 7.58 -29.98
N THR A 233 2.09 7.17 -30.32
CA THR A 233 0.90 7.46 -29.54
C THR A 233 0.11 6.19 -29.20
N ALA A 234 -0.20 6.02 -27.92
CA ALA A 234 -1.21 5.08 -27.42
C ALA A 234 -2.48 5.85 -27.04
N ILE A 235 -3.64 5.27 -27.32
CA ILE A 235 -4.95 5.79 -26.89
C ILE A 235 -5.59 4.74 -25.98
N ILE A 236 -5.74 5.07 -24.70
CA ILE A 236 -6.46 4.23 -23.73
C ILE A 236 -7.94 4.56 -23.82
N VAL A 237 -8.77 3.53 -24.02
CA VAL A 237 -10.21 3.64 -24.27
C VAL A 237 -10.98 2.89 -23.20
N ALA A 238 -11.47 3.63 -22.21
CA ALA A 238 -12.29 3.11 -21.11
C ALA A 238 -13.79 3.35 -21.32
N THR A 239 -14.62 2.83 -20.42
CA THR A 239 -16.08 2.68 -20.58
C THR A 239 -16.95 3.76 -19.93
N GLY A 240 -16.37 4.85 -19.49
CA GLY A 240 -17.10 5.94 -18.86
C GLY A 240 -18.07 6.66 -19.81
N PRO A 241 -19.02 7.45 -19.27
CA PRO A 241 -20.06 8.15 -20.03
C PRO A 241 -19.55 8.99 -21.22
N SER A 242 -18.34 9.56 -21.15
CA SER A 242 -17.78 10.40 -22.20
C SER A 242 -17.34 9.63 -23.44
N LEU A 243 -17.23 8.29 -23.39
CA LEU A 243 -16.77 7.46 -24.51
C LEU A 243 -17.59 7.73 -25.79
N SER A 244 -18.91 7.75 -25.67
CA SER A 244 -19.81 7.75 -26.84
C SER A 244 -19.59 8.94 -27.79
N LYS A 245 -19.17 10.11 -27.29
CA LYS A 245 -18.88 11.28 -28.14
C LYS A 245 -17.51 11.21 -28.82
N GLN A 246 -16.60 10.37 -28.35
CA GLN A 246 -15.24 10.23 -28.88
C GLN A 246 -15.15 9.19 -30.01
N LEU A 247 -16.10 8.24 -30.10
CA LEU A 247 -16.10 7.12 -31.06
C LEU A 247 -15.96 7.55 -32.54
N PRO A 248 -16.69 8.58 -33.04
CA PRO A 248 -16.55 8.99 -34.44
C PRO A 248 -15.13 9.46 -34.79
N LEU A 249 -14.47 10.18 -33.88
CA LEU A 249 -13.09 10.66 -34.07
C LEU A 249 -12.09 9.51 -33.93
N LEU A 250 -12.28 8.63 -32.95
CA LEU A 250 -11.45 7.44 -32.76
C LEU A 250 -11.43 6.57 -34.02
N LYS A 251 -12.58 6.40 -34.67
CA LYS A 251 -12.70 5.66 -35.93
C LYS A 251 -11.87 6.24 -37.07
N GLN A 252 -11.72 7.57 -37.13
CA GLN A 252 -10.94 8.23 -38.18
C GLN A 252 -9.44 8.02 -38.00
N ILE A 253 -8.96 8.01 -36.76
CA ILE A 253 -7.51 7.90 -36.46
C ILE A 253 -7.05 6.49 -36.13
N GLN A 254 -7.95 5.49 -36.17
CA GLN A 254 -7.66 4.15 -35.68
C GLN A 254 -6.46 3.49 -36.36
N ASP A 255 -6.19 3.81 -37.62
CA ASP A 255 -5.07 3.26 -38.39
C ASP A 255 -3.70 3.88 -38.04
N TYR A 256 -3.66 4.93 -37.23
CA TYR A 256 -2.47 5.76 -37.01
C TYR A 256 -1.98 5.78 -35.55
N ALA A 257 -2.83 5.39 -34.59
CA ALA A 257 -2.46 5.28 -33.19
C ALA A 257 -2.71 3.85 -32.66
N THR A 258 -1.93 3.45 -31.66
CA THR A 258 -2.16 2.15 -31.00
C THR A 258 -3.32 2.30 -30.02
N ILE A 259 -4.38 1.52 -30.19
CA ILE A 259 -5.62 1.59 -29.41
C ILE A 259 -5.58 0.51 -28.34
N PHE A 260 -5.53 0.96 -27.09
CA PHE A 260 -5.60 0.15 -25.89
C PHE A 260 -7.03 0.18 -25.37
N CYS A 261 -7.75 -0.91 -25.53
CA CYS A 261 -9.16 -1.03 -25.16
C CYS A 261 -9.28 -1.72 -23.81
N ILE A 262 -10.05 -1.14 -22.90
CA ILE A 262 -10.41 -1.85 -21.67
C ILE A 262 -11.55 -2.82 -21.99
N ASP A 263 -11.58 -3.99 -21.35
CA ASP A 263 -12.50 -5.09 -21.66
C ASP A 263 -13.96 -4.68 -21.91
N ALA A 264 -14.56 -3.91 -21.00
CA ALA A 264 -15.94 -3.47 -21.11
C ALA A 264 -16.19 -2.57 -22.35
N SER A 265 -15.14 -1.95 -22.90
CA SER A 265 -15.21 -1.09 -24.08
C SER A 265 -15.21 -1.89 -25.38
N LEU A 266 -14.74 -3.14 -25.36
CA LEU A 266 -14.56 -3.95 -26.57
C LEU A 266 -15.88 -4.13 -27.35
N PRO A 267 -17.02 -4.54 -26.73
CA PRO A 267 -18.28 -4.67 -27.44
C PRO A 267 -18.76 -3.36 -28.07
N ILE A 268 -18.48 -2.22 -27.43
CA ILE A 268 -18.87 -0.89 -27.93
C ILE A 268 -18.05 -0.55 -29.18
N LEU A 269 -16.73 -0.71 -29.11
CA LEU A 269 -15.81 -0.40 -30.21
C LEU A 269 -16.11 -1.24 -31.45
N ILE A 270 -16.32 -2.55 -31.26
CA ILE A 270 -16.62 -3.45 -32.38
C ILE A 270 -17.94 -3.08 -33.06
N ARG A 271 -18.99 -2.72 -32.30
CA ARG A 271 -20.29 -2.27 -32.87
C ARG A 271 -20.15 -1.00 -33.70
N GLU A 272 -19.26 -0.09 -33.31
CA GLU A 272 -18.97 1.13 -34.07
C GLU A 272 -17.99 0.92 -35.24
N GLY A 273 -17.51 -0.32 -35.45
CA GLY A 273 -16.53 -0.64 -36.49
C GLY A 273 -15.16 -0.05 -36.19
N ILE A 274 -14.76 -0.03 -34.92
CA ILE A 274 -13.43 0.35 -34.44
C ILE A 274 -12.75 -0.92 -33.92
N LYS A 275 -11.58 -1.23 -34.45
CA LYS A 275 -10.83 -2.42 -34.04
C LYS A 275 -9.65 -2.01 -33.14
N PRO A 276 -9.64 -2.37 -31.84
CA PRO A 276 -8.51 -2.08 -30.98
C PRO A 276 -7.31 -2.97 -31.32
N ASP A 277 -6.10 -2.56 -30.91
CA ASP A 277 -4.89 -3.37 -31.09
C ASP A 277 -4.66 -4.31 -29.91
N ILE A 278 -4.90 -3.81 -28.70
CA ILE A 278 -4.75 -4.57 -27.46
C ILE A 278 -5.99 -4.37 -26.59
N VAL A 279 -6.54 -5.46 -26.06
CA VAL A 279 -7.63 -5.44 -25.07
C VAL A 279 -7.11 -5.92 -23.72
N PHE A 280 -7.45 -5.20 -22.66
CA PHE A 280 -6.98 -5.48 -21.30
C PHE A 280 -8.10 -6.03 -20.42
N SER A 281 -7.85 -7.17 -19.76
CA SER A 281 -8.67 -7.66 -18.63
C SER A 281 -7.82 -7.96 -17.41
N LEU A 282 -8.18 -7.32 -16.31
CA LEU A 282 -7.53 -7.47 -15.01
C LEU A 282 -8.39 -8.26 -14.02
N GLU A 283 -9.71 -8.17 -14.14
CA GLU A 283 -10.67 -8.68 -13.17
C GLU A 283 -10.76 -10.22 -13.18
N ARG A 284 -10.89 -10.79 -11.98
CA ARG A 284 -10.92 -12.24 -11.72
C ARG A 284 -12.32 -12.84 -11.54
N VAL A 285 -13.36 -12.05 -11.85
CA VAL A 285 -14.77 -12.40 -11.64
C VAL A 285 -15.40 -13.00 -12.88
N GLU A 286 -16.37 -13.91 -12.71
CA GLU A 286 -17.07 -14.56 -13.83
C GLU A 286 -17.72 -13.60 -14.85
N PRO A 287 -18.40 -12.50 -14.44
CA PRO A 287 -19.09 -11.61 -15.37
C PRO A 287 -18.22 -11.06 -16.51
N THR A 288 -16.91 -10.86 -16.29
CA THR A 288 -16.03 -10.26 -17.30
C THR A 288 -15.95 -11.07 -18.59
N ALA A 289 -16.25 -12.38 -18.55
CA ALA A 289 -16.34 -13.23 -19.73
C ALA A 289 -17.36 -12.71 -20.77
N ARG A 290 -18.45 -12.06 -20.30
CA ARG A 290 -19.55 -11.61 -21.16
C ARG A 290 -19.11 -10.57 -22.19
N PHE A 291 -18.11 -9.75 -21.89
CA PHE A 291 -17.55 -8.78 -22.84
C PHE A 291 -16.96 -9.48 -24.08
N TYR A 292 -16.41 -10.67 -23.90
CA TYR A 292 -15.85 -11.46 -24.98
C TYR A 292 -16.91 -12.32 -25.67
N GLU A 293 -17.78 -12.98 -24.91
CA GLU A 293 -18.87 -13.80 -25.46
C GLU A 293 -19.85 -13.01 -26.34
N GLU A 294 -20.12 -11.75 -26.00
CA GLU A 294 -20.99 -10.87 -26.81
C GLU A 294 -20.28 -10.21 -28.00
N THR A 295 -18.98 -10.44 -28.15
CA THR A 295 -18.18 -9.92 -29.26
C THR A 295 -17.92 -11.02 -30.29
N PRO A 296 -18.37 -10.87 -31.55
CA PRO A 296 -18.19 -11.88 -32.60
C PRO A 296 -16.72 -12.27 -32.80
N LYS A 297 -16.43 -13.56 -32.92
CA LYS A 297 -15.06 -14.09 -33.04
C LYS A 297 -14.29 -13.50 -34.23
N GLU A 298 -14.97 -13.33 -35.36
CA GLU A 298 -14.39 -12.76 -36.58
C GLU A 298 -13.93 -11.31 -36.39
N ALA A 299 -14.63 -10.56 -35.53
CA ALA A 299 -14.28 -9.19 -35.21
C ALA A 299 -13.07 -9.08 -34.26
N ARG A 300 -12.67 -10.19 -33.63
CA ARG A 300 -11.54 -10.28 -32.69
C ARG A 300 -10.22 -10.69 -33.33
N GLU A 301 -10.25 -11.18 -34.57
CA GLU A 301 -9.05 -11.64 -35.28
C GLU A 301 -7.97 -10.54 -35.29
N GLY A 302 -6.72 -10.86 -34.92
CA GLY A 302 -5.62 -9.90 -34.93
C GLY A 302 -5.63 -8.86 -33.80
N ILE A 303 -6.54 -8.95 -32.84
CA ILE A 303 -6.48 -8.23 -31.56
C ILE A 303 -5.61 -9.04 -30.59
N VAL A 304 -4.73 -8.37 -29.85
CA VAL A 304 -4.03 -8.99 -28.72
C VAL A 304 -4.88 -8.86 -27.46
N PHE A 305 -5.22 -9.96 -26.81
CA PHE A 305 -5.88 -9.97 -25.51
C PHE A 305 -4.84 -10.07 -24.40
N ALA A 306 -4.45 -8.92 -23.85
CA ALA A 306 -3.52 -8.82 -22.73
C ALA A 306 -4.27 -8.98 -21.41
N ILE A 307 -4.28 -10.20 -20.89
CA ILE A 307 -5.05 -10.56 -19.69
C ILE A 307 -4.15 -10.95 -18.55
N THR A 308 -4.65 -10.89 -17.32
CA THR A 308 -3.86 -11.33 -16.16
C THR A 308 -3.94 -12.85 -15.98
N SER A 309 -2.93 -13.47 -15.35
CA SER A 309 -2.93 -14.92 -15.05
C SER A 309 -4.06 -15.36 -14.13
N ILE A 310 -4.74 -14.41 -13.49
CA ILE A 310 -5.76 -14.62 -12.48
C ILE A 310 -7.17 -14.42 -13.04
N VAL A 311 -7.38 -14.49 -14.35
CA VAL A 311 -8.74 -14.35 -14.89
C VAL A 311 -9.60 -15.57 -14.59
N HIS A 312 -10.91 -15.33 -14.52
CA HIS A 312 -11.88 -16.41 -14.36
C HIS A 312 -11.85 -17.39 -15.55
N LYS A 313 -12.06 -18.69 -15.27
CA LYS A 313 -12.06 -19.75 -16.30
C LYS A 313 -12.98 -19.43 -17.48
N ARG A 314 -14.18 -18.92 -17.23
CA ARG A 314 -15.15 -18.56 -18.27
C ARG A 314 -14.62 -17.51 -19.25
N LEU A 315 -13.84 -16.53 -18.77
CA LEU A 315 -13.20 -15.54 -19.64
C LEU A 315 -12.13 -16.20 -20.52
N LYS A 316 -11.29 -17.05 -19.92
CA LYS A 316 -10.30 -17.85 -20.65
C LYS A 316 -10.96 -18.69 -21.75
N ASP A 317 -12.06 -19.37 -21.44
CA ASP A 317 -12.81 -20.18 -22.39
C ASP A 317 -13.40 -19.31 -23.53
N ALA A 318 -13.92 -18.11 -23.21
CA ALA A 318 -14.47 -17.18 -24.19
C ALA A 318 -13.44 -16.65 -25.21
N LEU A 319 -12.15 -16.66 -24.83
CA LEU A 319 -11.01 -16.26 -25.66
C LEU A 319 -10.32 -17.43 -26.37
N GLN A 320 -10.90 -18.64 -26.33
CA GLN A 320 -10.32 -19.80 -27.00
C GLN A 320 -10.21 -19.57 -28.52
N GLY A 321 -8.97 -19.63 -29.02
CA GLY A 321 -8.60 -19.41 -30.42
C GLY A 321 -8.17 -17.98 -30.75
N ASP A 322 -8.29 -17.04 -29.80
CA ASP A 322 -7.79 -15.68 -29.95
C ASP A 322 -6.29 -15.58 -29.61
N LEU A 323 -5.65 -14.48 -30.00
CA LEU A 323 -4.27 -14.17 -29.63
C LEU A 323 -4.20 -13.62 -28.21
N VAL A 324 -3.96 -14.49 -27.24
CA VAL A 324 -3.93 -14.15 -25.81
C VAL A 324 -2.50 -14.05 -25.29
N GLN A 325 -2.21 -12.97 -24.57
CA GLN A 325 -0.96 -12.74 -23.83
C GLN A 325 -1.30 -12.67 -22.34
N TYR A 326 -0.72 -13.56 -21.52
CA TYR A 326 -0.91 -13.53 -20.07
C TYR A 326 0.19 -12.76 -19.36
N SER A 327 -0.19 -11.75 -18.59
CA SER A 327 0.70 -11.05 -17.67
C SER A 327 0.48 -11.52 -16.22
N LEU A 328 1.56 -11.54 -15.44
CA LEU A 328 1.49 -11.82 -14.00
C LEU A 328 1.12 -10.52 -13.27
N ARG A 329 0.26 -10.59 -12.27
CA ARG A 329 0.12 -9.44 -11.35
C ARG A 329 1.24 -9.50 -10.33
N PRO A 330 1.82 -8.39 -9.86
CA PRO A 330 2.98 -8.38 -8.96
C PRO A 330 2.62 -8.76 -7.51
N PHE A 331 2.04 -9.94 -7.33
CA PHE A 331 1.76 -10.57 -6.03
C PHE A 331 2.86 -11.57 -5.69
N GLY A 332 3.04 -11.87 -4.40
CA GLY A 332 4.05 -12.81 -3.91
C GLY A 332 3.97 -14.15 -4.64
N TYR A 333 2.76 -14.70 -4.76
CA TYR A 333 2.56 -16.03 -5.33
C TYR A 333 2.90 -16.16 -6.81
N THR A 334 2.81 -15.07 -7.55
CA THR A 334 3.17 -15.07 -8.98
C THR A 334 4.69 -15.08 -9.20
N ASN A 335 5.45 -14.50 -8.26
CA ASN A 335 6.92 -14.45 -8.33
C ASN A 335 7.55 -15.82 -8.05
N TYR A 336 6.87 -16.67 -7.28
CA TYR A 336 7.36 -17.98 -6.81
C TYR A 336 7.78 -18.93 -7.96
N PHE A 337 7.08 -18.84 -9.10
CA PHE A 337 7.29 -19.71 -10.27
C PHE A 337 8.52 -19.32 -11.12
N GLU A 338 9.11 -18.14 -10.89
CA GLU A 338 10.32 -17.67 -11.57
C GLU A 338 10.20 -17.65 -13.11
N ILE A 339 9.02 -17.28 -13.63
CA ILE A 339 8.71 -17.17 -15.07
C ILE A 339 8.61 -15.70 -15.48
N ALA A 340 9.66 -14.93 -15.15
CA ALA A 340 9.66 -13.46 -15.24
C ALA A 340 9.52 -12.93 -16.68
N GLU A 341 9.77 -13.74 -17.70
CA GLU A 341 9.59 -13.38 -19.11
C GLU A 341 8.13 -13.09 -19.47
N TYR A 342 7.16 -13.73 -18.78
CA TYR A 342 5.73 -13.42 -18.93
C TYR A 342 5.34 -12.09 -18.29
N GLY A 343 6.28 -11.50 -17.51
CA GLY A 343 6.25 -10.13 -17.05
C GLY A 343 5.16 -9.81 -16.03
N TYR A 344 5.29 -8.63 -15.41
CA TYR A 344 4.38 -8.19 -14.35
C TYR A 344 3.67 -6.91 -14.76
N LEU A 345 2.33 -6.93 -14.76
CA LEU A 345 1.46 -5.79 -15.04
C LEU A 345 0.21 -5.83 -14.16
N GLY A 346 -0.36 -4.66 -13.90
CA GLY A 346 -1.58 -4.51 -13.12
C GLY A 346 -1.30 -4.46 -11.62
N ILE A 347 -0.28 -3.69 -11.19
CA ILE A 347 -0.19 -3.27 -9.79
C ILE A 347 -1.37 -2.35 -9.44
N GLY A 348 -1.87 -1.61 -10.43
CA GLY A 348 -3.08 -0.81 -10.33
C GLY A 348 -4.34 -1.62 -10.03
N MET A 349 -5.39 -0.89 -9.65
CA MET A 349 -6.66 -1.47 -9.19
C MET A 349 -7.72 -1.56 -10.30
N SER A 350 -7.37 -1.24 -11.55
CA SER A 350 -8.26 -1.37 -12.71
C SER A 350 -7.48 -1.78 -13.97
N ALA A 351 -8.18 -2.37 -14.95
CA ALA A 351 -7.61 -2.67 -16.26
C ALA A 351 -7.10 -1.42 -17.00
N ALA A 352 -7.67 -0.25 -16.72
CA ALA A 352 -7.17 1.02 -17.27
C ALA A 352 -5.80 1.42 -16.69
N ASN A 353 -5.60 1.23 -15.38
CA ASN A 353 -4.27 1.41 -14.78
C ASN A 353 -3.26 0.43 -15.39
N MET A 354 -3.64 -0.83 -15.58
CA MET A 354 -2.81 -1.84 -16.28
C MET A 354 -2.42 -1.41 -17.70
N ALA A 355 -3.36 -0.82 -18.45
CA ALA A 355 -3.08 -0.30 -19.79
C ALA A 355 -2.03 0.83 -19.75
N TYR A 356 -2.14 1.76 -18.80
CA TYR A 356 -1.14 2.82 -18.61
C TYR A 356 0.24 2.27 -18.22
N GLU A 357 0.30 1.25 -17.35
CA GLU A 357 1.56 0.56 -17.02
C GLU A 357 2.23 0.01 -18.29
N LEU A 358 1.46 -0.60 -19.21
CA LEU A 358 2.02 -1.09 -20.48
C LEU A 358 2.48 0.05 -21.38
N VAL A 359 1.72 1.15 -21.48
CA VAL A 359 2.16 2.37 -22.19
C VAL A 359 3.52 2.83 -21.66
N ALA A 360 3.68 2.81 -20.34
CA ALA A 360 4.93 3.21 -19.71
C ALA A 360 6.06 2.20 -20.01
N HIS A 361 5.84 0.91 -19.80
CA HIS A 361 6.85 -0.12 -20.05
C HIS A 361 7.31 -0.15 -21.51
N ALA A 362 6.40 0.11 -22.45
CA ALA A 362 6.68 0.19 -23.87
C ALA A 362 7.33 1.52 -24.31
N ARG A 363 7.51 2.51 -23.43
CA ARG A 363 8.14 3.81 -23.75
C ARG A 363 7.44 4.57 -24.87
N PHE A 364 6.11 4.60 -24.85
CA PHE A 364 5.36 5.48 -25.74
C PHE A 364 5.73 6.95 -25.48
N LYS A 365 5.74 7.76 -26.55
CA LYS A 365 5.97 9.21 -26.42
C LYS A 365 4.76 9.92 -25.86
N ARG A 366 3.56 9.45 -26.24
CA ARG A 366 2.27 10.04 -25.88
C ARG A 366 1.25 8.99 -25.48
N CYS A 367 0.48 9.33 -24.44
CA CYS A 367 -0.69 8.60 -24.00
C CYS A 367 -1.90 9.54 -24.04
N ILE A 368 -2.94 9.19 -24.79
CA ILE A 368 -4.22 9.91 -24.77
C ILE A 368 -5.25 9.03 -24.07
N ILE A 369 -5.97 9.58 -23.09
CA ILE A 369 -6.96 8.85 -22.32
C ILE A 369 -8.36 9.36 -22.69
N ILE A 370 -9.23 8.45 -23.12
CA ILE A 370 -10.64 8.73 -23.43
C ILE A 370 -11.56 7.73 -22.73
N GLY A 371 -12.81 8.15 -22.45
CA GLY A 371 -13.78 7.36 -21.70
C GLY A 371 -13.36 6.98 -20.26
N GLN A 372 -12.24 7.49 -19.73
CA GLN A 372 -11.82 7.24 -18.35
C GLN A 372 -12.38 8.34 -17.42
N ASP A 373 -13.70 8.42 -17.31
CA ASP A 373 -14.32 9.55 -16.61
C ASP A 373 -14.08 9.51 -15.09
N LEU A 374 -14.05 8.31 -14.49
CA LEU A 374 -13.89 8.14 -13.03
C LEU A 374 -14.90 8.96 -12.21
N ALA A 375 -16.05 9.27 -12.81
CA ALA A 375 -17.12 10.09 -12.28
C ALA A 375 -18.41 9.72 -13.00
N PHE A 376 -19.55 10.05 -12.37
CA PHE A 376 -20.85 9.94 -13.02
C PHE A 376 -21.02 11.04 -14.07
N GLY A 377 -21.76 10.74 -15.14
CA GLY A 377 -22.23 11.77 -16.06
C GLY A 377 -23.21 12.72 -15.38
N GLU A 378 -23.44 13.90 -15.96
CA GLU A 378 -24.40 14.88 -15.44
C GLU A 378 -25.84 14.33 -15.31
N ASP A 379 -26.18 13.34 -16.13
CA ASP A 379 -27.46 12.62 -16.10
C ASP A 379 -27.48 11.43 -15.12
N GLY A 380 -26.39 11.23 -14.36
CA GLY A 380 -26.23 10.14 -13.40
C GLY A 380 -25.75 8.82 -14.00
N THR A 381 -25.42 8.78 -15.30
CA THR A 381 -24.89 7.58 -15.95
C THR A 381 -23.51 7.20 -15.40
N SER A 382 -23.26 5.91 -15.24
CA SER A 382 -21.96 5.38 -14.80
C SER A 382 -21.09 4.90 -15.95
N HIS A 383 -21.69 4.52 -17.07
CA HIS A 383 -21.01 3.94 -18.22
C HIS A 383 -21.55 4.50 -19.54
N ALA A 384 -20.78 4.30 -20.60
CA ALA A 384 -21.13 4.66 -21.97
C ALA A 384 -22.44 4.01 -22.44
N LYS A 385 -23.07 4.63 -23.44
CA LYS A 385 -24.24 4.06 -24.11
C LYS A 385 -23.87 2.69 -24.70
N ASN A 386 -24.79 1.73 -24.58
CA ASN A 386 -24.63 0.34 -25.04
C ASN A 386 -23.58 -0.51 -24.29
N ALA A 387 -23.15 -0.08 -23.10
CA ALA A 387 -22.40 -0.96 -22.19
C ALA A 387 -23.18 -2.26 -21.90
N VAL A 388 -22.48 -3.39 -21.83
CA VAL A 388 -23.07 -4.74 -21.71
C VAL A 388 -23.96 -4.92 -20.47
N TYR A 389 -23.59 -4.26 -19.36
CA TYR A 389 -24.35 -4.25 -18.10
C TYR A 389 -25.23 -3.01 -17.92
N GLY A 390 -25.33 -2.17 -18.96
CA GLY A 390 -26.16 -0.96 -18.97
C GLY A 390 -25.40 0.30 -18.52
N ALA A 391 -25.86 1.45 -19.02
CA ALA A 391 -25.26 2.76 -18.75
C ALA A 391 -25.41 3.23 -17.28
N ASN A 392 -26.31 2.61 -16.51
CA ASN A 392 -26.61 2.92 -15.11
C ASN A 392 -26.32 1.73 -14.18
N GLU A 393 -25.36 0.88 -14.56
CA GLU A 393 -24.94 -0.29 -13.76
C GLU A 393 -24.62 0.11 -12.32
N ILE A 394 -23.96 1.26 -12.13
CA ILE A 394 -23.70 1.85 -10.83
C ILE A 394 -24.63 3.04 -10.63
N ASN A 395 -25.45 3.00 -9.58
CA ASN A 395 -26.42 4.05 -9.28
C ASN A 395 -25.88 5.02 -8.20
N PRO A 396 -25.81 6.35 -8.47
CA PRO A 396 -25.30 7.34 -7.51
C PRO A 396 -26.02 7.32 -6.15
N LYS A 397 -27.35 7.17 -6.14
CA LYS A 397 -28.15 7.15 -4.89
C LYS A 397 -27.85 5.91 -4.05
N ALA A 398 -27.67 4.76 -4.70
CA ALA A 398 -27.32 3.52 -3.99
C ALA A 398 -25.90 3.60 -3.39
N ILE A 399 -24.97 4.24 -4.10
CA ILE A 399 -23.60 4.49 -3.61
C ILE A 399 -23.61 5.46 -2.42
N GLU A 400 -24.42 6.51 -2.49
CA GLU A 400 -24.61 7.46 -1.39
C GLU A 400 -25.19 6.79 -0.14
N GLN A 401 -26.23 5.95 -0.29
CA GLN A 401 -26.80 5.19 0.82
C GLN A 401 -25.80 4.25 1.51
N LYS A 402 -24.78 3.79 0.78
CA LYS A 402 -23.67 2.99 1.31
C LYS A 402 -22.53 3.84 1.91
N GLY A 403 -22.64 5.17 1.89
CA GLY A 403 -21.57 6.07 2.34
C GLY A 403 -20.33 6.06 1.44
N GLN A 404 -20.46 5.63 0.18
CA GLN A 404 -19.35 5.45 -0.75
C GLN A 404 -19.25 6.52 -1.83
N LYS A 405 -20.16 7.51 -1.81
CA LYS A 405 -20.16 8.64 -2.75
C LYS A 405 -19.12 9.67 -2.30
N VAL A 406 -18.31 10.15 -3.23
CA VAL A 406 -17.28 11.16 -2.98
C VAL A 406 -17.29 12.21 -4.08
N MET A 407 -16.78 13.39 -3.76
CA MET A 407 -16.51 14.44 -4.74
C MET A 407 -15.03 14.42 -5.13
N VAL A 408 -14.74 14.65 -6.40
CA VAL A 408 -13.37 14.77 -6.94
C VAL A 408 -13.30 15.99 -7.86
N GLU A 409 -12.11 16.59 -8.01
CA GLU A 409 -11.93 17.74 -8.88
C GLU A 409 -12.32 17.40 -10.32
N LYS A 410 -13.10 18.28 -10.95
CA LYS A 410 -13.59 18.07 -12.32
C LYS A 410 -12.55 18.44 -13.37
N TYR A 411 -12.63 17.80 -14.53
CA TYR A 411 -11.88 18.18 -15.73
C TYR A 411 -11.97 19.70 -16.00
N GLY A 412 -10.84 20.35 -16.25
CA GLY A 412 -10.74 21.79 -16.49
C GLY A 412 -10.66 22.65 -15.21
N GLY A 413 -10.81 22.05 -14.03
CA GLY A 413 -10.72 22.71 -12.73
C GLY A 413 -11.95 23.57 -12.34
N GLY A 414 -11.87 24.19 -11.16
CA GLY A 414 -12.87 25.15 -10.68
C GLY A 414 -14.21 24.53 -10.26
N GLY A 415 -14.22 23.26 -9.85
CA GLY A 415 -15.40 22.57 -9.33
C GLY A 415 -15.14 21.08 -9.13
N GLU A 416 -16.20 20.35 -8.77
CA GLU A 416 -16.14 18.93 -8.48
C GLU A 416 -17.21 18.15 -9.25
N VAL A 417 -16.99 16.85 -9.42
CA VAL A 417 -17.95 15.88 -9.98
C VAL A 417 -18.18 14.74 -9.01
N GLU A 418 -19.39 14.15 -9.07
CA GLU A 418 -19.74 13.00 -8.24
C GLU A 418 -18.98 11.75 -8.70
N SER A 419 -18.41 11.02 -7.74
CA SER A 419 -17.63 9.81 -7.98
C SER A 419 -17.86 8.79 -6.84
N THR A 420 -17.13 7.68 -6.88
CA THR A 420 -17.15 6.63 -5.85
C THR A 420 -15.78 6.48 -5.21
N ILE A 421 -15.71 5.96 -3.97
CA ILE A 421 -14.43 5.66 -3.30
C ILE A 421 -13.53 4.77 -4.20
N VAL A 422 -14.11 3.81 -4.91
CA VAL A 422 -13.37 2.89 -5.80
C VAL A 422 -12.82 3.63 -7.03
N TRP A 423 -13.59 4.53 -7.65
CA TRP A 423 -13.09 5.32 -8.77
C TRP A 423 -12.04 6.35 -8.34
N LYS A 424 -12.18 6.93 -7.14
CA LYS A 424 -11.15 7.76 -6.54
C LYS A 424 -9.86 6.98 -6.28
N LEU A 425 -9.96 5.70 -5.89
CA LEU A 425 -8.80 4.81 -5.79
C LEU A 425 -8.12 4.66 -7.17
N PHE A 426 -8.87 4.36 -8.23
CA PHE A 426 -8.32 4.25 -9.59
C PHE A 426 -7.65 5.54 -10.06
N LEU A 427 -8.25 6.69 -9.75
CA LEU A 427 -7.69 8.02 -9.99
C LEU A 427 -6.34 8.19 -9.29
N THR A 428 -6.28 7.85 -8.01
CA THR A 428 -5.05 7.98 -7.20
C THR A 428 -3.92 7.11 -7.75
N PHE A 429 -4.24 5.90 -8.23
CA PHE A 429 -3.27 5.03 -8.90
C PHE A 429 -2.73 5.64 -10.19
N TYR A 430 -3.59 6.24 -11.03
CA TYR A 430 -3.15 6.96 -12.23
C TYR A 430 -2.18 8.10 -11.88
N GLU A 431 -2.54 8.96 -10.93
CA GLU A 431 -1.71 10.11 -10.53
C GLU A 431 -0.36 9.67 -10.00
N ARG A 432 -0.34 8.61 -9.18
CA ARG A 432 0.87 8.00 -8.65
C ARG A 432 1.74 7.42 -9.77
N ASP A 433 1.16 6.64 -10.68
CA ASP A 433 1.92 5.96 -11.73
C ASP A 433 2.45 6.96 -12.77
N ILE A 434 1.71 8.03 -13.06
CA ILE A 434 2.18 9.17 -13.86
C ILE A 434 3.36 9.86 -13.17
N ALA A 435 3.22 10.22 -11.89
CA ALA A 435 4.28 10.88 -11.12
C ALA A 435 5.56 10.03 -11.00
N ASN A 436 5.41 8.70 -10.91
CA ASN A 436 6.51 7.76 -10.80
C ASN A 436 7.11 7.34 -12.15
N THR A 437 6.56 7.79 -13.27
CA THR A 437 7.11 7.45 -14.59
C THR A 437 8.50 8.09 -14.73
N PRO A 438 9.60 7.32 -14.84
CA PRO A 438 10.96 7.84 -14.64
C PRO A 438 11.53 8.56 -15.88
N TYR A 439 10.70 8.86 -16.87
CA TYR A 439 11.10 9.50 -18.12
C TYR A 439 9.93 10.34 -18.67
N PRO A 440 10.18 11.32 -19.55
CA PRO A 440 9.13 12.16 -20.09
C PRO A 440 8.16 11.37 -20.98
N ILE A 441 6.87 11.37 -20.63
CA ILE A 441 5.76 10.94 -21.47
C ILE A 441 4.72 12.05 -21.48
N GLU A 442 4.17 12.37 -22.65
CA GLU A 442 3.05 13.30 -22.75
C GLU A 442 1.74 12.56 -22.47
N VAL A 443 1.21 12.70 -21.25
CA VAL A 443 -0.09 12.11 -20.87
C VAL A 443 -1.17 13.17 -21.02
N ILE A 444 -2.17 12.87 -21.85
CA ILE A 444 -3.28 13.76 -22.16
C ILE A 444 -4.56 13.13 -21.63
N ASN A 445 -5.23 13.86 -20.74
CA ASN A 445 -6.59 13.57 -20.35
C ASN A 445 -7.55 14.24 -21.36
N ALA A 446 -8.31 13.42 -22.08
CA ALA A 446 -9.28 13.86 -23.08
C ALA A 446 -10.72 13.39 -22.72
N THR A 447 -11.00 13.28 -21.42
CA THR A 447 -12.31 12.88 -20.86
C THR A 447 -13.13 14.10 -20.44
N GLU A 448 -13.54 14.95 -21.39
CA GLU A 448 -14.23 16.19 -21.03
C GLU A 448 -15.56 15.85 -20.31
N GLY A 449 -15.71 16.30 -19.06
CA GLY A 449 -16.84 15.97 -18.19
C GLY A 449 -16.57 14.90 -17.12
N GLY A 450 -15.39 14.28 -17.13
CA GLY A 450 -14.93 13.39 -16.07
C GLY A 450 -14.15 14.09 -14.96
N ALA A 451 -13.45 13.28 -14.17
CA ALA A 451 -12.50 13.73 -13.15
C ALA A 451 -11.21 14.29 -13.77
N ARG A 452 -10.63 15.26 -13.09
CA ARG A 452 -9.26 15.70 -13.34
C ARG A 452 -8.30 14.59 -12.90
N ILE A 453 -7.29 14.32 -13.72
CA ILE A 453 -6.19 13.40 -13.40
C ILE A 453 -4.91 14.22 -13.25
N ALA A 454 -4.41 14.39 -12.02
CA ALA A 454 -3.19 15.15 -11.78
C ALA A 454 -1.99 14.55 -12.53
N GLY A 455 -1.11 15.42 -13.04
CA GLY A 455 0.04 15.04 -13.89
C GLY A 455 -0.27 14.91 -15.38
N THR A 456 -1.53 15.05 -15.80
CA THR A 456 -1.92 15.05 -17.23
C THR A 456 -2.09 16.47 -17.79
N LYS A 457 -2.03 16.59 -19.13
CA LYS A 457 -2.53 17.75 -19.86
C LYS A 457 -4.01 17.55 -20.19
N GLU A 458 -4.86 18.51 -19.87
CA GLU A 458 -6.27 18.47 -20.24
C GLU A 458 -6.43 19.08 -21.64
N ILE A 459 -6.65 18.24 -22.65
CA ILE A 459 -6.81 18.65 -24.05
C ILE A 459 -8.04 17.92 -24.62
N PRO A 460 -9.01 18.61 -25.24
CA PRO A 460 -10.14 17.95 -25.88
C PRO A 460 -9.71 16.89 -26.89
N PHE A 461 -10.49 15.81 -27.06
CA PHE A 461 -10.06 14.72 -27.94
C PHE A 461 -9.90 15.17 -29.40
N ALA A 462 -10.79 16.05 -29.87
CA ALA A 462 -10.73 16.66 -31.20
C ALA A 462 -9.44 17.45 -31.48
N GLU A 463 -8.82 18.02 -30.44
CA GLU A 463 -7.52 18.70 -30.55
C GLU A 463 -6.36 17.70 -30.39
N SER A 464 -6.51 16.74 -29.48
CA SER A 464 -5.51 15.70 -29.22
C SER A 464 -5.18 14.86 -30.46
N ILE A 465 -6.19 14.53 -31.28
CA ILE A 465 -5.97 13.75 -32.52
C ILE A 465 -5.09 14.46 -33.55
N LYS A 466 -4.99 15.79 -33.50
CA LYS A 466 -4.13 16.58 -34.40
C LYS A 466 -2.64 16.42 -34.09
N LEU A 467 -2.32 15.89 -32.90
CA LEU A 467 -0.95 15.61 -32.47
C LEU A 467 -0.44 14.24 -32.97
N ILE A 468 -1.33 13.41 -33.51
CA ILE A 468 -1.01 12.06 -34.00
C ILE A 468 -0.41 12.18 -35.40
N ASP A 469 0.72 11.51 -35.63
CA ASP A 469 1.31 11.41 -36.95
C ASP A 469 0.47 10.51 -37.86
N THR A 470 -0.18 11.11 -38.86
CA THR A 470 -0.99 10.39 -39.86
C THR A 470 -0.26 10.12 -41.17
N SER A 471 1.06 10.34 -41.23
CA SER A 471 1.86 10.08 -42.44
C SER A 471 2.03 8.59 -42.74
N HIS A 472 2.01 7.75 -41.71
CA HIS A 472 2.21 6.30 -41.82
C HIS A 472 1.19 5.56 -40.96
N LYS A 473 0.60 4.50 -41.54
CA LYS A 473 -0.26 3.59 -40.77
C LYS A 473 0.56 2.80 -39.75
N LYS A 474 -0.05 2.51 -38.61
CA LYS A 474 0.51 1.67 -37.55
C LYS A 474 0.79 0.26 -38.07
N GLN A 475 1.85 -0.35 -37.55
CA GLN A 475 2.18 -1.73 -37.88
C GLN A 475 1.36 -2.71 -37.03
N PRO A 476 0.88 -3.83 -37.63
CA PRO A 476 0.17 -4.85 -36.89
C PRO A 476 1.09 -5.49 -35.84
N ILE A 477 0.53 -5.87 -34.69
CA ILE A 477 1.26 -6.57 -33.65
C ILE A 477 1.29 -8.06 -34.01
N LYS A 478 2.48 -8.66 -34.04
CA LYS A 478 2.67 -10.10 -34.29
C LYS A 478 3.45 -10.69 -33.15
N LEU A 479 2.82 -11.60 -32.41
CA LEU A 479 3.46 -12.27 -31.29
C LEU A 479 3.88 -13.68 -31.67
N THR A 480 4.92 -14.16 -31.01
CA THR A 480 5.48 -15.49 -31.20
C THR A 480 5.15 -16.36 -30.01
N TYR A 481 4.50 -17.49 -30.28
CA TYR A 481 4.27 -18.51 -29.25
C TYR A 481 5.59 -19.21 -28.89
N PRO A 482 5.82 -19.60 -27.63
CA PRO A 482 6.92 -20.46 -27.24
C PRO A 482 6.96 -21.74 -28.09
N THR A 483 8.15 -22.26 -28.35
CA THR A 483 8.28 -23.58 -28.99
C THR A 483 7.75 -24.67 -28.08
N GLN A 484 7.39 -25.82 -28.65
CA GLN A 484 6.94 -26.97 -27.87
C GLN A 484 7.97 -27.39 -26.81
N GLU A 485 9.25 -27.37 -27.14
CA GLU A 485 10.34 -27.68 -26.20
C GLU A 485 10.41 -26.69 -25.02
N MET A 486 10.28 -25.38 -25.31
CA MET A 486 10.23 -24.36 -24.26
C MET A 486 9.00 -24.52 -23.36
N TYR A 487 7.84 -24.81 -23.95
CA TYR A 487 6.61 -25.07 -23.23
C TYR A 487 6.76 -26.29 -22.29
N GLU A 488 7.27 -27.41 -22.79
CA GLU A 488 7.47 -28.63 -21.98
C GLU A 488 8.47 -28.42 -20.84
N ALA A 489 9.57 -27.69 -21.10
CA ALA A 489 10.55 -27.33 -20.07
C ALA A 489 9.93 -26.45 -18.97
N ASN A 490 9.18 -25.42 -19.37
CA ASN A 490 8.48 -24.54 -18.43
C ASN A 490 7.38 -25.30 -17.68
N LEU A 491 6.64 -26.20 -18.33
CA LEU A 491 5.59 -27.00 -17.72
C LEU A 491 6.17 -27.89 -16.62
N LYS A 492 7.30 -28.56 -16.90
CA LYS A 492 8.03 -29.35 -15.89
C LYS A 492 8.45 -28.48 -14.69
N LYS A 493 8.97 -27.28 -14.94
CA LYS A 493 9.38 -26.34 -13.88
C LYS A 493 8.19 -25.92 -13.01
N VAL A 494 7.09 -25.46 -13.61
CA VAL A 494 5.92 -25.00 -12.84
C VAL A 494 5.19 -26.15 -12.14
N ARG A 495 5.17 -27.37 -12.72
CA ARG A 495 4.68 -28.59 -12.06
C ARG A 495 5.48 -28.85 -10.77
N GLN A 496 6.82 -28.87 -10.88
CA GLN A 496 7.68 -29.10 -9.71
C GLN A 496 7.49 -28.03 -8.64
N LYS A 497 7.52 -26.74 -9.01
CA LYS A 497 7.28 -25.63 -8.08
C LYS A 497 5.94 -25.76 -7.36
N THR A 498 4.87 -26.15 -8.07
CA THR A 498 3.54 -26.35 -7.47
C THR A 498 3.56 -27.47 -6.42
N LEU A 499 4.25 -28.58 -6.71
CA LEU A 499 4.43 -29.67 -5.74
C LEU A 499 5.27 -29.24 -4.53
N ASP A 500 6.37 -28.52 -4.76
CA ASP A 500 7.24 -27.98 -3.70
C ASP A 500 6.46 -27.03 -2.78
N TRP A 501 5.56 -26.21 -3.35
CA TRP A 501 4.67 -25.35 -2.57
C TRP A 501 3.80 -26.19 -1.64
N ILE A 502 3.11 -27.21 -2.18
CA ILE A 502 2.23 -28.09 -1.39
C ILE A 502 3.02 -28.77 -0.27
N GLU A 503 4.22 -29.29 -0.56
CA GLU A 503 5.08 -29.94 0.43
C GLU A 503 5.52 -28.97 1.54
N LEU A 504 6.02 -27.78 1.16
CA LEU A 504 6.37 -26.72 2.10
C LEU A 504 5.18 -26.35 2.99
N GLY A 505 4.02 -26.13 2.37
CA GLY A 505 2.79 -25.78 3.06
C GLY A 505 2.36 -26.83 4.07
N LEU A 506 2.35 -28.11 3.70
CA LEU A 506 1.99 -29.21 4.59
C LEU A 506 2.96 -29.30 5.78
N LYS A 507 4.26 -29.16 5.53
CA LYS A 507 5.29 -29.17 6.58
C LYS A 507 5.11 -28.01 7.56
N ASP A 508 5.03 -26.78 7.05
CA ASP A 508 4.95 -25.59 7.89
C ASP A 508 3.61 -25.52 8.64
N LYS A 509 2.52 -25.92 7.98
CA LYS A 509 1.19 -26.03 8.61
C LYS A 509 1.21 -27.04 9.76
N ALA A 510 1.82 -28.21 9.58
CA ALA A 510 1.91 -29.22 10.64
C ALA A 510 2.65 -28.68 11.88
N PHE A 511 3.72 -27.89 11.67
CA PHE A 511 4.41 -27.21 12.76
C PHE A 511 3.52 -26.15 13.45
N VAL A 512 2.76 -25.35 12.68
CA VAL A 512 1.80 -24.38 13.25
C VAL A 512 0.71 -25.08 14.06
N GLU A 513 0.17 -26.21 13.57
CA GLU A 513 -0.85 -27.01 14.25
C GLU A 513 -0.31 -27.64 15.54
N GLU A 514 0.93 -28.13 15.54
CA GLU A 514 1.59 -28.65 16.74
C GLU A 514 1.68 -27.56 17.82
N VAL A 515 2.17 -26.37 17.47
CA VAL A 515 2.26 -25.23 18.41
C VAL A 515 0.88 -24.75 18.84
N PHE A 516 -0.11 -24.77 17.94
CA PHE A 516 -1.50 -24.44 18.30
C PHE A 516 -2.07 -25.37 19.37
N LEU A 517 -1.84 -26.68 19.27
CA LEU A 517 -2.34 -27.65 20.25
C LEU A 517 -1.71 -27.43 21.63
N GLU A 518 -0.42 -27.08 21.68
CA GLU A 518 0.27 -26.74 22.92
C GLU A 518 -0.29 -25.46 23.56
N VAL A 519 -0.47 -24.42 22.75
CA VAL A 519 -1.09 -23.16 23.20
C VAL A 519 -2.52 -23.42 23.67
N ALA A 520 -3.31 -24.22 22.94
CA ALA A 520 -4.68 -24.54 23.31
C ALA A 520 -4.75 -25.24 24.67
N ALA A 521 -3.93 -26.27 24.88
CA ALA A 521 -3.84 -26.99 26.15
C ALA A 521 -3.45 -26.06 27.32
N LEU A 522 -2.46 -25.18 27.12
CA LEU A 522 -2.06 -24.19 28.11
C LEU A 522 -3.19 -23.22 28.44
N THR A 523 -3.88 -22.68 27.42
CA THR A 523 -5.00 -21.74 27.66
C THR A 523 -6.16 -22.39 28.41
N GLU A 524 -6.48 -23.66 28.15
CA GLU A 524 -7.52 -24.39 28.91
C GLU A 524 -7.12 -24.55 30.38
N ARG A 525 -5.84 -24.84 30.64
CA ARG A 525 -5.29 -24.87 32.00
C ARG A 525 -5.38 -23.51 32.67
N PHE A 526 -5.10 -22.42 31.95
CA PHE A 526 -5.22 -21.06 32.49
C PHE A 526 -6.67 -20.74 32.89
N GLU A 527 -7.63 -21.09 32.04
CA GLU A 527 -9.05 -20.86 32.31
C GLU A 527 -9.53 -21.64 33.55
N LEU A 528 -9.02 -22.85 33.76
CA LEU A 528 -9.30 -23.63 34.97
C LEU A 528 -8.70 -22.99 36.22
N LEU A 529 -7.39 -22.69 36.19
CA LEU A 529 -6.68 -22.08 37.33
C LEU A 529 -7.26 -20.71 37.69
N ASN A 530 -7.65 -19.90 36.69
CA ASN A 530 -8.29 -18.61 36.92
C ASN A 530 -9.65 -18.75 37.62
N LYS A 531 -10.48 -19.72 37.22
CA LYS A 531 -11.77 -20.00 37.89
C LYS A 531 -11.60 -20.43 39.35
N GLU A 532 -10.50 -21.11 39.65
CA GLU A 532 -10.17 -21.59 40.99
C GLU A 532 -9.37 -20.55 41.82
N GLY A 533 -8.98 -19.42 41.23
CA GLY A 533 -8.16 -18.40 41.89
C GLY A 533 -6.70 -18.82 42.14
N ARG A 534 -6.17 -19.74 41.33
CA ARG A 534 -4.86 -20.41 41.46
C ARG A 534 -3.88 -20.05 40.32
N LEU A 535 -3.95 -18.83 39.80
CA LEU A 535 -3.09 -18.39 38.68
C LEU A 535 -1.60 -18.33 39.05
N ASP A 536 -1.28 -18.29 40.34
CA ASP A 536 0.06 -18.38 40.91
C ASP A 536 0.72 -19.75 40.69
N GLU A 537 -0.04 -20.78 40.32
CA GLU A 537 0.48 -22.11 39.96
C GLU A 537 1.03 -22.20 38.54
N LEU A 538 0.99 -21.09 37.78
CA LEU A 538 1.57 -21.05 36.43
C LEU A 538 3.09 -20.98 36.49
N ASP A 539 3.74 -21.92 35.79
CA ASP A 539 5.19 -21.96 35.64
C ASP A 539 5.65 -20.99 34.55
N LEU A 540 6.35 -19.93 34.95
CA LEU A 540 6.96 -18.95 34.05
C LEU A 540 7.89 -19.60 33.01
N GLU A 541 8.65 -20.64 33.37
CA GLU A 541 9.58 -21.28 32.44
C GLU A 541 8.83 -22.02 31.31
N GLU A 542 7.68 -22.62 31.65
CA GLU A 542 6.79 -23.24 30.67
C GLU A 542 6.16 -22.21 29.73
N LEU A 543 5.73 -21.06 30.27
CA LEU A 543 5.19 -19.95 29.46
C LEU A 543 6.25 -19.40 28.50
N GLU A 544 7.47 -19.19 28.98
CA GLU A 544 8.59 -18.72 28.17
C GLU A 544 8.92 -19.68 27.04
N LYS A 545 8.98 -21.00 27.32
CA LYS A 545 9.16 -22.02 26.28
C LYS A 545 8.03 -22.01 25.24
N CYS A 546 6.78 -21.83 25.66
CA CYS A 546 5.65 -21.72 24.75
C CYS A 546 5.77 -20.48 23.85
N ILE A 547 6.14 -19.33 24.43
CA ILE A 547 6.37 -18.08 23.68
C ILE A 547 7.52 -18.23 22.68
N ASP A 548 8.62 -18.89 23.05
CA ASP A 548 9.74 -19.17 22.14
C ASP A 548 9.29 -20.02 20.94
N ARG A 549 8.38 -20.97 21.15
CA ARG A 549 7.80 -21.77 20.07
C ARG A 549 6.88 -20.96 19.17
N ILE A 550 6.05 -20.08 19.74
CA ILE A 550 5.25 -19.12 18.97
C ILE A 550 6.16 -18.24 18.12
N GLN A 551 7.29 -17.77 18.68
CA GLN A 551 8.26 -16.96 17.95
C GLN A 551 8.84 -17.73 16.75
N LYS A 552 9.19 -19.01 16.90
CA LYS A 552 9.62 -19.86 15.77
C LYS A 552 8.58 -19.97 14.66
N VAL A 553 7.27 -19.92 14.99
CA VAL A 553 6.21 -19.84 13.97
C VAL A 553 6.23 -18.47 13.29
N LYS A 554 6.44 -17.38 14.04
CA LYS A 554 6.58 -16.03 13.45
C LYS A 554 7.80 -15.92 12.53
N ASP A 555 8.87 -16.66 12.80
CA ASP A 555 10.06 -16.68 11.93
C ASP A 555 9.76 -17.23 10.52
N LEU A 556 8.66 -17.98 10.33
CA LEU A 556 8.19 -18.38 8.99
C LEU A 556 7.91 -17.16 8.09
N PHE A 557 7.45 -16.05 8.67
CA PHE A 557 7.18 -14.81 7.92
C PHE A 557 8.47 -14.14 7.41
N ASP A 558 9.63 -14.54 7.91
CA ASP A 558 10.94 -14.10 7.42
C ASP A 558 11.47 -14.99 6.29
N ASN A 559 10.90 -16.18 6.09
CA ASN A 559 11.18 -17.04 4.96
C ASN A 559 10.54 -16.48 3.67
N ARG A 560 11.36 -16.34 2.61
CA ARG A 560 10.91 -15.82 1.32
C ARG A 560 9.84 -16.69 0.65
N GLN A 561 10.02 -18.01 0.64
CA GLN A 561 9.06 -18.93 0.00
C GLN A 561 7.73 -18.92 0.74
N PHE A 562 7.76 -18.94 2.07
CA PHE A 562 6.54 -18.79 2.87
C PHE A 562 5.81 -17.49 2.52
N ARG A 563 6.54 -16.38 2.41
CA ARG A 563 5.94 -15.09 2.03
C ARG A 563 5.32 -15.12 0.64
N GLU A 564 6.05 -15.62 -0.35
CA GLU A 564 5.56 -15.71 -1.73
C GLU A 564 4.32 -16.62 -1.80
N CYS A 565 4.29 -17.72 -1.08
CA CYS A 565 3.19 -18.68 -1.13
C CYS A 565 1.93 -18.24 -0.34
N PHE A 566 2.10 -17.69 0.86
CA PHE A 566 0.97 -17.56 1.79
C PHE A 566 0.55 -16.11 2.11
N MET A 567 1.46 -15.13 2.04
CA MET A 567 1.19 -13.79 2.60
C MET A 567 -0.02 -13.10 1.99
N ASP A 568 -0.18 -13.13 0.67
CA ASP A 568 -1.32 -12.46 0.02
C ASP A 568 -2.67 -12.97 0.51
N ALA A 569 -2.76 -14.24 0.95
CA ALA A 569 -3.98 -14.82 1.51
C ALA A 569 -4.19 -14.50 3.00
N ILE A 570 -3.10 -14.44 3.78
CA ILE A 570 -3.19 -14.39 5.25
C ILE A 570 -2.93 -13.01 5.87
N GLN A 571 -2.25 -12.11 5.15
CA GLN A 571 -1.67 -10.91 5.74
C GLN A 571 -2.70 -9.94 6.34
N SER A 572 -3.89 -9.83 5.74
CA SER A 572 -4.91 -8.86 6.15
C SER A 572 -5.33 -9.08 7.61
N TYR A 573 -5.72 -10.31 7.95
CA TYR A 573 -6.16 -10.63 9.31
C TYR A 573 -4.99 -10.87 10.28
N ILE A 574 -3.87 -11.45 9.83
CA ILE A 574 -2.69 -11.63 10.68
C ILE A 574 -2.16 -10.27 11.14
N PHE A 575 -2.06 -9.30 10.22
CA PHE A 575 -1.64 -7.95 10.55
C PHE A 575 -2.55 -7.28 11.59
N HIS A 576 -3.88 -7.40 11.43
CA HIS A 576 -4.83 -6.86 12.41
C HIS A 576 -4.70 -7.48 13.80
N GLN A 577 -4.45 -8.79 13.87
CA GLN A 577 -4.23 -9.52 15.11
C GLN A 577 -2.89 -9.12 15.75
N GLU A 578 -1.81 -8.96 14.98
CA GLU A 578 -0.53 -8.45 15.48
C GLU A 578 -0.68 -7.05 16.09
N MET A 579 -1.54 -6.18 15.54
CA MET A 579 -1.83 -4.88 16.16
C MET A 579 -2.56 -5.00 17.51
N ASP A 580 -3.37 -6.04 17.72
CA ASP A 580 -3.99 -6.30 19.03
C ASP A 580 -2.98 -6.90 20.01
N ILE A 581 -2.13 -7.82 19.54
CA ILE A 581 -1.00 -8.36 20.32
C ILE A 581 -0.04 -7.24 20.74
N ALA A 582 0.17 -6.22 19.90
CA ALA A 582 1.02 -5.07 20.23
C ALA A 582 0.59 -4.34 21.51
N LYS A 583 -0.72 -4.29 21.80
CA LYS A 583 -1.25 -3.70 23.05
C LYS A 583 -0.78 -4.47 24.28
N ILE A 584 -0.68 -5.79 24.17
CA ILE A 584 -0.21 -6.69 25.23
C ILE A 584 1.31 -6.53 25.38
N LEU A 585 2.05 -6.45 24.26
CA LEU A 585 3.51 -6.29 24.26
C LEU A 585 3.98 -5.01 24.96
N VAL A 586 3.19 -3.93 24.90
CA VAL A 586 3.54 -2.66 25.55
C VAL A 586 3.10 -2.55 27.01
N MET A 587 2.45 -3.58 27.58
CA MET A 587 2.08 -3.56 28.99
C MET A 587 3.32 -3.56 29.91
N PRO A 588 3.31 -2.75 30.99
CA PRO A 588 4.41 -2.71 31.95
C PRO A 588 4.51 -4.00 32.76
N THR A 589 5.73 -4.46 33.03
CA THR A 589 6.03 -5.64 33.85
C THR A 589 6.92 -5.24 35.03
N ASN A 590 6.31 -4.71 36.08
CA ASN A 590 7.03 -4.13 37.22
C ASN A 590 7.34 -5.16 38.32
N ASN A 591 6.75 -6.35 38.25
CA ASN A 591 6.92 -7.46 39.20
C ASN A 591 6.63 -8.80 38.52
N GLU A 592 6.90 -9.93 39.20
CA GLU A 592 6.69 -11.28 38.64
C GLU A 592 5.23 -11.56 38.27
N GLU A 593 4.27 -11.11 39.08
CA GLU A 593 2.84 -11.28 38.82
C GLU A 593 2.41 -10.61 37.51
N SER A 594 2.84 -9.35 37.29
CA SER A 594 2.56 -8.62 36.05
C SER A 594 3.27 -9.25 34.83
N LYS A 595 4.47 -9.82 35.00
CA LYS A 595 5.18 -10.57 33.96
C LYS A 595 4.40 -11.84 33.57
N LEU A 596 3.96 -12.61 34.57
CA LEU A 596 3.18 -13.83 34.41
C LEU A 596 1.85 -13.54 33.70
N LYS A 597 1.14 -12.49 34.14
CA LYS A 597 -0.10 -12.03 33.51
C LYS A 597 0.12 -11.66 32.04
N LYS A 598 1.15 -10.86 31.73
CA LYS A 598 1.46 -10.46 30.35
C LYS A 598 1.76 -11.68 29.48
N GLN A 599 2.56 -12.64 29.96
CA GLN A 599 2.87 -13.86 29.22
C GLN A 599 1.63 -14.72 28.98
N ALA A 600 0.77 -14.88 29.98
CA ALA A 600 -0.50 -15.59 29.83
C ALA A 600 -1.42 -14.90 28.81
N GLU A 601 -1.55 -13.58 28.84
CA GLU A 601 -2.32 -12.81 27.86
C GLU A 601 -1.73 -12.94 26.44
N LEU A 602 -0.40 -12.93 26.29
CA LEU A 602 0.25 -13.18 25.01
C LEU A 602 -0.11 -14.56 24.47
N ILE A 603 0.02 -15.62 25.27
CA ILE A 603 -0.32 -16.98 24.85
C ILE A 603 -1.81 -17.08 24.46
N TYR A 604 -2.70 -16.46 25.24
CA TYR A 604 -4.13 -16.43 24.94
C TYR A 604 -4.43 -15.75 23.60
N ALA A 605 -3.81 -14.59 23.34
CA ALA A 605 -3.96 -13.88 22.06
C ALA A 605 -3.44 -14.71 20.88
N HIS A 606 -2.36 -15.47 21.06
CA HIS A 606 -1.79 -16.30 20.01
C HIS A 606 -2.58 -17.59 19.72
N LYS A 607 -3.52 -18.01 20.59
CA LYS A 607 -4.40 -19.16 20.33
C LYS A 607 -5.20 -18.95 19.04
N TYR A 608 -5.92 -17.83 18.94
CA TYR A 608 -6.69 -17.50 17.73
C TYR A 608 -5.78 -17.17 16.55
N TRP A 609 -4.64 -16.55 16.81
CA TRP A 609 -3.64 -16.25 15.79
C TRP A 609 -3.16 -17.51 15.07
N LEU A 610 -2.68 -18.51 15.82
CA LEU A 610 -2.23 -19.78 15.29
C LEU A 610 -3.36 -20.55 14.58
N PHE A 611 -4.56 -20.54 15.15
CA PHE A 611 -5.74 -21.15 14.52
C PHE A 611 -6.03 -20.53 13.14
N SER A 612 -6.08 -19.20 13.06
CA SER A 612 -6.36 -18.49 11.81
C SER A 612 -5.22 -18.60 10.79
N LEU A 613 -3.96 -18.70 11.26
CA LEU A 613 -2.81 -18.97 10.41
C LEU A 613 -2.90 -20.36 9.78
N ALA A 614 -3.11 -21.40 10.59
CA ALA A 614 -3.25 -22.78 10.12
C ALA A 614 -4.42 -22.92 9.12
N GLY A 615 -5.58 -22.32 9.42
CA GLY A 615 -6.74 -22.34 8.53
C GLY A 615 -6.51 -21.60 7.20
N GLY A 616 -5.78 -20.49 7.22
CA GLY A 616 -5.38 -19.76 6.01
C GLY A 616 -4.42 -20.57 5.14
N MET A 617 -3.39 -21.17 5.77
CA MET A 617 -2.44 -22.05 5.08
C MET A 617 -3.14 -23.26 4.47
N ASP A 618 -4.04 -23.91 5.22
CA ASP A 618 -4.83 -25.04 4.73
C ASP A 618 -5.67 -24.65 3.50
N SER A 619 -6.35 -23.51 3.57
CA SER A 619 -7.16 -23.00 2.46
C SER A 619 -6.32 -22.80 1.20
N VAL A 620 -5.12 -22.23 1.33
CA VAL A 620 -4.18 -22.05 0.22
C VAL A 620 -3.72 -23.40 -0.33
N ILE A 621 -3.28 -24.32 0.52
CA ILE A 621 -2.82 -25.66 0.12
C ILE A 621 -3.92 -26.39 -0.66
N GLU A 622 -5.15 -26.37 -0.16
CA GLU A 622 -6.26 -27.08 -0.78
C GLU A 622 -6.67 -26.48 -2.13
N VAL A 623 -6.68 -25.15 -2.29
CA VAL A 623 -6.95 -24.56 -3.60
C VAL A 623 -5.83 -24.80 -4.60
N VAL A 624 -4.57 -24.80 -4.15
CA VAL A 624 -3.41 -25.11 -5.01
C VAL A 624 -3.48 -26.56 -5.49
N LYS A 625 -3.76 -27.52 -4.61
CA LYS A 625 -3.97 -28.94 -4.98
C LYS A 625 -5.10 -29.09 -6.01
N LYS A 626 -6.30 -28.58 -5.69
CA LYS A 626 -7.46 -28.65 -6.58
C LYS A 626 -7.21 -27.97 -7.93
N ALA A 627 -6.50 -26.85 -7.93
CA ALA A 627 -6.11 -26.16 -9.15
C ALA A 627 -5.14 -27.01 -9.99
N TYR A 628 -4.13 -27.60 -9.35
CA TYR A 628 -3.14 -28.45 -9.99
C TYR A 628 -3.76 -29.72 -10.60
N GLU A 629 -4.76 -30.32 -9.93
CA GLU A 629 -5.51 -31.48 -10.45
C GLU A 629 -6.24 -31.19 -11.78
N THR A 630 -6.50 -29.92 -12.11
CA THR A 630 -7.12 -29.54 -13.39
C THR A 630 -6.16 -29.54 -14.57
N TRP A 631 -4.86 -29.71 -14.33
CA TRP A 631 -3.88 -29.75 -15.41
C TRP A 631 -4.02 -31.09 -16.13
N GLU A 632 -4.23 -31.07 -17.45
CA GLU A 632 -4.21 -32.29 -18.25
C GLU A 632 -2.83 -32.95 -18.11
N VAL A 633 -2.81 -34.23 -17.69
CA VAL A 633 -1.59 -35.00 -17.39
C VAL A 633 -0.81 -35.32 -18.65
#